data_AF-A0AA35W8Z2-F1
#
_entry.id   AF-A0AA35W8Z2-F1
#
_cell.length_a   1.000
_cell.length_b   1.000
_cell.length_c   1.000
_cell.angle_alpha   90.00
_cell.angle_beta   90.00
_cell.angle_gamma   90.00
#
_symmetry.space_group_name_H-M   'P 1'
#
loop_
_entity.id
_entity.type
_entity.pdbx_description
1 polymer ?
#
loop_
_entity_poly.entity_id
_entity_poly.type
_entity_poly.pdbx_seq_one_letter_code
_entity_poly.pdbx_strand_id
1 'polypeptide(L)'
;MYQQTQRPPRPLRSNSAPAIMHSLSLLGTFEESILNGRLEPCGFVEGFTAELGASGSFCPRHISLPVTAAFFNLSDSGTSPYLGVIDLSTTGKRGYHIAKKGTVQLTLFNPNGTVVKIFVVTYDHSDMPPNSQTFLRQKTVSPPLSRLTPHTLSSSPPLLHYLIHLRFVDWRLLRFSLSQLH
;
A
#
# COMPACT_ATOMS: atom_id res chain seq x y z
N MET A 1 -37.50 -60.24 15.61
CA MET A 1 -37.65 -58.79 15.88
C MET A 1 -36.59 -58.36 16.88
N TYR A 2 -35.36 -58.07 16.42
CA TYR A 2 -34.33 -57.33 17.17
C TYR A 2 -33.31 -56.79 16.16
N GLN A 3 -33.24 -55.46 16.01
CA GLN A 3 -31.97 -54.74 15.84
C GLN A 3 -32.11 -53.21 15.98
N GLN A 4 -31.38 -52.71 16.97
CA GLN A 4 -30.43 -51.58 16.86
C GLN A 4 -30.99 -50.14 16.73
N THR A 5 -31.27 -49.54 17.88
CA THR A 5 -31.46 -48.10 18.07
C THR A 5 -30.14 -47.33 17.89
N GLN A 6 -30.08 -46.45 16.89
CA GLN A 6 -28.93 -45.59 16.59
C GLN A 6 -28.86 -44.37 17.52
N ARG A 7 -27.64 -43.98 17.91
CA ARG A 7 -27.32 -42.85 18.81
C ARG A 7 -27.41 -41.50 18.08
N PRO A 8 -27.75 -40.39 18.76
CA PRO A 8 -27.91 -39.08 18.13
C PRO A 8 -26.56 -38.44 17.74
N PRO A 9 -26.52 -37.58 16.70
CA PRO A 9 -25.29 -36.94 16.22
C PRO A 9 -24.80 -35.85 17.20
N ARG A 10 -23.48 -35.82 17.41
CA ARG A 10 -22.78 -34.84 18.25
C ARG A 10 -22.77 -33.44 17.61
N PRO A 11 -22.81 -32.35 18.38
CA PRO A 11 -22.67 -31.00 17.86
C PRO A 11 -21.20 -30.70 17.49
N LEU A 12 -20.92 -30.41 16.22
CA LEU A 12 -19.66 -29.78 15.80
C LEU A 12 -19.78 -28.27 15.98
N ARG A 13 -19.73 -27.80 17.22
CA ARG A 13 -19.39 -26.41 17.53
C ARG A 13 -17.89 -26.27 17.44
N SER A 14 -17.39 -25.77 16.30
CA SER A 14 -16.00 -25.32 16.20
C SER A 14 -15.90 -23.99 16.95
N ASN A 15 -15.60 -24.08 18.25
CA ASN A 15 -15.06 -22.96 19.02
C ASN A 15 -13.58 -22.81 18.65
N SER A 16 -13.31 -22.02 17.62
CA SER A 16 -11.97 -21.50 17.36
C SER A 16 -11.96 -20.03 17.76
N ALA A 17 -11.14 -19.74 18.77
CA ALA A 17 -10.91 -18.45 19.42
C ALA A 17 -10.62 -17.28 18.42
N PRO A 18 -10.75 -16.00 18.86
CA PRO A 18 -10.53 -14.86 17.97
C PRO A 18 -9.08 -14.88 17.51
N ALA A 19 -8.85 -14.92 16.21
CA ALA A 19 -7.53 -14.68 15.67
C ALA A 19 -7.24 -13.19 15.85
N ILE A 20 -6.61 -12.84 16.97
CA ILE A 20 -5.77 -11.66 17.05
C ILE A 20 -4.73 -11.85 15.92
N MET A 21 -4.99 -11.25 14.76
CA MET A 21 -4.11 -11.31 13.59
C MET A 21 -2.88 -10.44 13.81
N HIS A 22 -2.08 -10.78 14.82
CA HIS A 22 -0.74 -10.27 14.97
C HIS A 22 0.21 -11.47 15.01
N SER A 23 1.09 -11.55 14.00
CA SER A 23 2.28 -12.41 13.91
C SER A 23 2.16 -13.86 13.39
N LEU A 24 1.71 -14.04 12.14
CA LEU A 24 2.22 -15.14 11.32
C LEU A 24 3.07 -14.57 10.18
N SER A 25 4.34 -14.34 10.50
CA SER A 25 5.39 -13.74 9.66
C SER A 25 5.85 -14.63 8.48
N LEU A 26 4.98 -15.48 7.95
CA LEU A 26 5.24 -16.30 6.75
C LEU A 26 4.30 -15.97 5.57
N LEU A 27 3.20 -15.24 5.82
CA LEU A 27 2.19 -14.94 4.77
C LEU A 27 2.33 -13.53 4.16
N GLY A 28 3.29 -12.72 4.63
CA GLY A 28 3.41 -11.32 4.24
C GLY A 28 2.36 -10.44 4.93
N THR A 29 2.61 -9.14 4.97
CA THR A 29 1.69 -8.16 5.58
C THR A 29 0.48 -7.90 4.68
N PHE A 30 -0.61 -7.33 5.22
CA PHE A 30 -1.76 -6.92 4.41
C PHE A 30 -1.34 -5.93 3.32
N GLU A 31 -0.47 -4.98 3.68
CA GLU A 31 0.10 -4.00 2.77
C GLU A 31 0.90 -4.65 1.66
N GLU A 32 1.69 -5.67 1.98
CA GLU A 32 2.43 -6.44 1.01
C GLU A 32 1.51 -7.25 0.09
N SER A 33 0.38 -7.71 0.61
CA SER A 33 -0.63 -8.45 -0.16
C SER A 33 -1.35 -7.53 -1.15
N ILE A 34 -1.74 -6.32 -0.73
CA ILE A 34 -2.29 -5.28 -1.63
C ILE A 34 -1.27 -4.90 -2.70
N LEU A 35 -0.03 -4.57 -2.31
CA LEU A 35 1.00 -4.09 -3.23
C LEU A 35 1.39 -5.13 -4.30
N ASN A 36 1.31 -6.41 -3.94
CA ASN A 36 1.58 -7.51 -4.86
C ASN A 36 0.34 -7.98 -5.64
N GLY A 37 -0.82 -7.34 -5.45
CA GLY A 37 -2.07 -7.72 -6.13
C GLY A 37 -2.58 -9.10 -5.74
N ARG A 38 -2.29 -9.54 -4.51
CA ARG A 38 -2.79 -10.82 -3.96
C ARG A 38 -4.20 -10.70 -3.37
N LEU A 39 -4.73 -9.47 -3.31
CA LEU A 39 -6.04 -9.16 -2.76
C LEU A 39 -6.90 -8.54 -3.84
N GLU A 40 -8.13 -9.03 -3.95
CA GLU A 40 -9.14 -8.48 -4.85
C GLU A 40 -9.76 -7.21 -4.23
N PRO A 41 -9.86 -6.12 -5.00
CA PRO A 41 -10.50 -4.90 -4.54
C PRO A 41 -12.02 -5.08 -4.43
N CYS A 42 -12.65 -4.37 -3.48
CA CYS A 42 -14.11 -4.32 -3.36
C CYS A 42 -14.76 -3.43 -4.43
N GLY A 43 -14.00 -2.47 -4.97
CA GLY A 43 -14.44 -1.60 -6.05
C GLY A 43 -13.40 -0.55 -6.38
N PHE A 44 -13.73 0.28 -7.37
CA PHE A 44 -12.88 1.36 -7.87
C PHE A 44 -13.57 2.71 -7.75
N VAL A 45 -12.77 3.77 -7.65
CA VAL A 45 -13.23 5.15 -7.66
C VAL A 45 -12.54 5.89 -8.80
N GLU A 46 -13.34 6.47 -9.69
CA GLU A 46 -12.84 7.21 -10.85
C GLU A 46 -12.53 8.68 -10.53
N GLY A 47 -11.80 9.33 -11.43
CA GLY A 47 -11.56 10.78 -11.40
C GLY A 47 -10.35 11.23 -10.58
N PHE A 48 -9.67 10.32 -9.86
CA PHE A 48 -8.41 10.65 -9.21
C PHE A 48 -7.31 10.90 -10.26
N THR A 49 -6.50 11.93 -10.00
CA THR A 49 -5.34 12.28 -10.83
C THR A 49 -4.13 12.50 -9.96
N ALA A 50 -2.95 12.40 -10.55
CA ALA A 50 -1.70 12.68 -9.85
C ALA A 50 -0.74 13.48 -10.72
N GLU A 51 -0.12 14.48 -10.13
CA GLU A 51 0.99 15.20 -10.74
C GLU A 51 2.31 14.62 -10.26
N LEU A 52 3.14 14.22 -11.22
CA LEU A 52 4.46 13.67 -11.01
C LEU A 52 5.53 14.65 -11.48
N GLY A 53 6.44 15.00 -10.58
CA GLY A 53 7.67 15.71 -10.85
C GLY A 53 8.90 14.95 -10.34
N ALA A 54 10.05 15.22 -10.93
CA ALA A 54 11.34 14.77 -10.42
C ALA A 54 12.41 15.84 -10.61
N SER A 55 13.46 15.76 -9.80
CA SER A 55 14.63 16.64 -9.87
C SER A 55 15.89 15.87 -9.51
N GLY A 56 17.05 16.31 -10.00
CA GLY A 56 18.36 15.69 -9.78
C GLY A 56 19.41 16.37 -10.65
N SER A 57 20.27 15.58 -11.32
CA SER A 57 21.21 16.11 -12.31
C SER A 57 20.52 16.74 -13.54
N PHE A 58 19.24 16.45 -13.72
CA PHE A 58 18.32 17.13 -14.63
C PHE A 58 16.92 17.10 -14.03
N CYS A 59 16.03 17.95 -14.56
CA CYS A 59 14.63 18.04 -14.13
C CYS A 59 13.73 17.59 -15.30
N PRO A 60 13.14 16.38 -15.25
CA PRO A 60 12.19 15.94 -16.24
C PRO A 60 10.93 16.83 -16.23
N ARG A 61 10.23 16.90 -17.37
CA ARG A 61 8.94 17.59 -17.45
C ARG A 61 7.96 16.99 -16.44
N HIS A 62 7.20 17.84 -15.76
CA HIS A 62 6.11 17.39 -14.90
C HIS A 62 4.97 16.82 -15.75
N ILE A 63 4.39 15.72 -15.29
CA ILE A 63 3.28 15.06 -15.99
C ILE A 63 2.10 14.86 -15.06
N SER A 64 0.89 14.98 -15.61
CA SER A 64 -0.35 14.65 -14.92
C SER A 64 -0.88 13.34 -15.47
N LEU A 65 -1.27 12.43 -14.59
CA LEU A 65 -1.66 11.06 -14.94
C LEU A 65 -2.95 10.67 -14.20
N PRO A 66 -3.82 9.85 -14.82
CA PRO A 66 -4.94 9.24 -14.12
C PRO A 66 -4.44 8.24 -13.07
N VAL A 67 -5.18 8.13 -11.97
CA VAL A 67 -4.90 7.17 -10.89
C VAL A 67 -6.02 6.13 -10.88
N THR A 68 -5.66 4.85 -10.97
CA THR A 68 -6.58 3.76 -10.68
C THR A 68 -6.72 3.65 -9.17
N ALA A 69 -7.77 4.22 -8.60
CA ALA A 69 -8.05 4.14 -7.16
C ALA A 69 -9.00 2.96 -6.87
N ALA A 70 -8.57 2.06 -6.00
CA ALA A 70 -9.34 0.92 -5.52
C ALA A 70 -9.52 0.99 -4.01
N PHE A 71 -10.57 0.39 -3.47
CA PHE A 71 -10.78 0.26 -2.02
C PHE A 71 -11.00 -1.19 -1.63
N PHE A 72 -10.62 -1.53 -0.41
CA PHE A 72 -10.73 -2.88 0.16
C PHE A 72 -11.57 -2.85 1.43
N ASN A 73 -12.24 -3.95 1.73
CA ASN A 73 -12.98 -4.09 2.98
C ASN A 73 -12.06 -4.77 4.02
N LEU A 74 -11.66 -4.01 5.04
CA LEU A 74 -11.00 -4.54 6.22
C LEU A 74 -12.05 -4.54 7.35
N SER A 75 -12.37 -5.72 7.86
CA SER A 75 -13.48 -6.03 8.79
C SER A 75 -13.81 -4.94 9.83
N ASP A 76 -15.12 -4.73 10.08
CA ASP A 76 -15.90 -4.09 11.17
C ASP A 76 -15.41 -2.81 11.88
N SER A 77 -14.18 -2.37 11.66
CA SER A 77 -13.61 -1.12 12.22
C SER A 77 -13.98 0.12 11.40
N GLY A 78 -14.60 -0.07 10.23
CA GLY A 78 -15.13 1.01 9.38
C GLY A 78 -14.08 1.71 8.50
N THR A 79 -12.82 1.26 8.50
CA THR A 79 -11.75 1.86 7.69
C THR A 79 -11.37 0.99 6.49
N SER A 80 -11.92 1.32 5.33
CA SER A 80 -11.55 0.70 4.06
C SER A 80 -10.26 1.34 3.51
N PRO A 81 -9.15 0.60 3.37
CA PRO A 81 -7.94 1.17 2.81
C PRO A 81 -8.08 1.39 1.31
N TYR A 82 -7.45 2.47 0.82
CA TYR A 82 -7.42 2.83 -0.59
C TYR A 82 -6.07 2.49 -1.19
N LEU A 83 -6.05 1.96 -2.42
CA LEU A 83 -4.87 1.77 -3.25
C LEU A 83 -5.00 2.62 -4.51
N GLY A 84 -4.12 3.61 -4.70
CA GLY A 84 -3.93 4.30 -5.96
C GLY A 84 -2.79 3.65 -6.75
N VAL A 85 -3.04 3.25 -7.99
CA VAL A 85 -2.01 2.73 -8.90
C VAL A 85 -1.87 3.68 -10.09
N ILE A 86 -0.63 3.99 -10.45
CA ILE A 86 -0.31 4.73 -11.67
C ILE A 86 0.67 3.88 -12.47
N ASP A 87 0.28 3.56 -13.70
CA ASP A 87 1.13 2.88 -14.67
C ASP A 87 1.81 3.89 -15.60
N LEU A 88 3.14 3.98 -15.50
CA LEU A 88 3.95 4.90 -16.29
C LEU A 88 4.40 4.26 -17.61
N SER A 89 4.08 2.99 -17.85
CA SER A 89 4.33 2.33 -19.14
C SER A 89 3.70 3.09 -20.31
N THR A 90 2.62 3.81 -20.03
CA THR A 90 1.88 4.65 -20.97
C THR A 90 2.58 5.98 -21.29
N THR A 91 3.53 6.42 -20.46
CA THR A 91 4.26 7.70 -20.60
C THR A 91 5.41 7.59 -21.62
N GLY A 92 5.08 7.16 -22.84
CA GLY A 92 6.03 6.92 -23.94
C GLY A 92 6.75 5.58 -23.85
N LYS A 93 7.47 5.20 -24.92
CA LYS A 93 8.09 3.86 -25.10
C LYS A 93 9.11 3.43 -24.02
N ARG A 94 9.34 4.24 -22.98
CA ARG A 94 10.46 4.09 -22.03
C ARG A 94 10.14 4.44 -20.57
N GLY A 95 8.91 4.81 -20.20
CA GLY A 95 8.55 5.21 -18.82
C GLY A 95 9.06 6.61 -18.42
N TYR A 96 8.92 6.97 -17.14
CA TYR A 96 9.32 8.29 -16.64
C TYR A 96 10.82 8.32 -16.33
N HIS A 97 11.58 9.04 -17.16
CA HIS A 97 13.03 9.17 -17.02
C HIS A 97 13.39 10.12 -15.87
N ILE A 98 14.19 9.64 -14.93
CA ILE A 98 14.66 10.43 -13.78
C ILE A 98 16.19 10.33 -13.67
N ALA A 99 16.80 11.27 -12.94
CA ALA A 99 18.24 11.22 -12.67
C ALA A 99 18.60 9.98 -11.82
N LYS A 100 19.89 9.59 -11.77
CA LYS A 100 20.34 8.47 -10.91
C LYS A 100 20.16 8.74 -9.41
N LYS A 101 20.18 10.01 -9.02
CA LYS A 101 19.94 10.48 -7.66
C LYS A 101 19.13 11.76 -7.72
N GLY A 102 18.23 11.95 -6.76
CA GLY A 102 17.30 13.06 -6.83
C GLY A 102 16.12 12.98 -5.89
N THR A 103 15.08 13.73 -6.22
CA THR A 103 13.81 13.75 -5.50
C THR A 103 12.67 13.53 -6.47
N VAL A 104 11.75 12.64 -6.12
CA VAL A 104 10.45 12.47 -6.78
C VAL A 104 9.39 13.17 -5.94
N GLN A 105 8.55 13.98 -6.58
CA GLN A 105 7.37 14.58 -5.98
C GLN A 105 6.12 14.03 -6.65
N LEU A 106 5.17 13.57 -5.85
CA LEU A 106 3.86 13.11 -6.31
C LEU A 106 2.76 13.84 -5.55
N THR A 107 1.90 14.57 -6.24
CA THR A 107 0.71 15.21 -5.67
C THR A 107 -0.52 14.44 -6.12
N LEU A 108 -1.24 13.84 -5.18
CA LEU A 108 -2.51 13.16 -5.44
C LEU A 108 -3.68 14.14 -5.31
N PHE A 109 -4.55 14.15 -6.31
CA PHE A 109 -5.78 14.93 -6.34
C PHE A 109 -7.00 14.02 -6.34
N ASN A 110 -8.04 14.42 -5.63
CA ASN A 110 -9.35 13.78 -5.72
C ASN A 110 -10.09 14.24 -7.00
N PRO A 111 -11.27 13.64 -7.32
CA PRO A 111 -12.05 14.03 -8.50
C PRO A 111 -12.50 15.49 -8.52
N ASN A 112 -12.55 16.14 -7.36
CA ASN A 112 -12.87 17.57 -7.23
C ASN A 112 -11.66 18.48 -7.47
N GLY A 113 -10.48 17.93 -7.83
CA GLY A 113 -9.24 18.68 -8.01
C GLY A 113 -8.58 19.14 -6.71
N THR A 114 -9.01 18.63 -5.55
CA THR A 114 -8.42 18.96 -4.25
C THR A 114 -7.23 18.06 -3.96
N VAL A 115 -6.15 18.64 -3.44
CA VAL A 115 -4.97 17.87 -3.00
C VAL A 115 -5.32 16.99 -1.81
N VAL A 116 -5.16 15.67 -1.97
CA VAL A 116 -5.34 14.68 -0.91
C VAL A 116 -4.03 14.46 -0.17
N LYS A 117 -2.92 14.31 -0.90
CA LYS A 117 -1.62 13.99 -0.30
C LYS A 117 -0.48 14.36 -1.24
N ILE A 118 0.60 14.90 -0.66
CA ILE A 118 1.87 15.13 -1.35
C ILE A 118 2.90 14.15 -0.79
N PHE A 119 3.59 13.45 -1.70
CA PHE A 119 4.76 12.64 -1.40
C PHE A 119 6.00 13.33 -1.95
N VAL A 120 7.00 13.48 -1.09
CA VAL A 120 8.34 13.92 -1.48
C VAL A 120 9.28 12.81 -1.06
N VAL A 121 9.94 12.20 -2.05
CA VAL A 121 10.74 10.99 -1.88
C VAL A 121 12.13 11.23 -2.46
N THR A 122 13.13 11.32 -1.60
CA THR A 122 14.54 11.37 -2.00
C THR A 122 15.04 9.97 -2.31
N TYR A 123 15.83 9.82 -3.37
CA TYR A 123 16.35 8.53 -3.80
C TYR A 123 17.80 8.65 -4.31
N ASP A 124 18.56 7.57 -4.16
CA ASP A 124 19.88 7.39 -4.76
C ASP A 124 19.98 5.97 -5.33
N HIS A 125 20.16 5.88 -6.65
CA HIS A 125 20.33 4.65 -7.41
C HIS A 125 21.64 4.69 -8.21
N SER A 126 22.62 5.49 -7.77
CA SER A 126 23.91 5.63 -8.45
C SER A 126 24.65 4.30 -8.61
N ASP A 127 24.50 3.40 -7.64
CA ASP A 127 25.13 2.09 -7.59
C ASP A 127 24.26 0.98 -8.21
N MET A 128 23.12 1.32 -8.79
CA MET A 128 22.21 0.34 -9.34
C MET A 128 22.77 -0.25 -10.65
N PRO A 129 22.94 -1.59 -10.75
CA PRO A 129 23.49 -2.22 -11.95
C PRO A 129 22.59 -2.01 -13.19
N PRO A 130 23.16 -1.97 -14.40
CA PRO A 130 22.37 -1.94 -15.64
C PRO A 130 21.45 -3.16 -15.74
N ASN A 131 20.28 -2.97 -16.34
CA ASN A 131 19.22 -3.96 -16.54
C ASN A 131 18.66 -4.56 -15.24
N SER A 132 18.79 -3.85 -14.12
CA SER A 132 18.24 -4.28 -12.84
C SER A 132 16.94 -3.54 -12.49
N GLN A 133 16.09 -4.22 -11.73
CA GLN A 133 14.87 -3.65 -11.16
C GLN A 133 15.06 -3.48 -9.66
N THR A 134 14.65 -2.33 -9.12
CA THR A 134 14.58 -2.08 -7.68
C THR A 134 13.26 -1.40 -7.30
N PHE A 135 13.06 -1.19 -6.01
CA PHE A 135 11.96 -0.39 -5.51
C PHE A 135 12.39 0.50 -4.35
N LEU A 136 11.62 1.57 -4.12
CA LEU A 136 11.71 2.40 -2.93
C LEU A 136 10.34 2.43 -2.25
N ARG A 137 10.31 2.22 -0.93
CA ARG A 137 9.10 2.35 -0.11
C ARG A 137 9.28 3.42 0.94
N GLN A 138 8.34 4.35 1.01
CA GLN A 138 8.26 5.32 2.11
C GLN A 138 6.92 5.13 2.83
N LYS A 139 7.01 4.90 4.15
CA LYS A 139 5.87 4.71 5.05
C LYS A 139 5.74 5.92 5.97
N THR A 140 4.52 6.40 6.16
CA THR A 140 4.17 7.42 7.17
C THR A 140 3.40 6.74 8.28
N VAL A 141 3.99 6.66 9.48
CA VAL A 141 3.40 5.99 10.64
C VAL A 141 3.17 6.98 11.79
N SER A 142 2.14 6.77 12.61
CA SER A 142 1.98 7.49 13.87
C SER A 142 3.01 7.03 14.90
N PRO A 143 3.42 7.93 15.82
CA PRO A 143 4.24 7.53 16.95
C PRO A 143 3.47 6.57 17.86
N PRO A 144 4.15 5.60 18.51
CA PRO A 144 3.52 4.74 19.49
C PRO A 144 3.02 5.57 20.68
N LEU A 145 1.73 5.50 20.99
CA LEU A 145 1.18 6.15 22.18
C LEU A 145 1.43 5.24 23.38
N SER A 146 2.25 5.72 24.33
CA SER A 146 2.39 5.08 25.63
C SER A 146 1.25 5.54 26.52
N ARG A 147 0.27 4.67 26.79
CA ARG A 147 -0.79 4.98 27.76
C ARG A 147 -0.31 4.55 29.14
N LEU A 148 -0.09 5.52 30.03
CA LEU A 148 0.13 5.25 31.44
C LEU A 148 -1.23 4.97 32.09
N THR A 149 -1.55 3.69 32.30
CA THR A 149 -2.58 3.31 33.28
C THR A 149 -1.86 2.85 34.56
N PRO A 150 -2.44 3.06 35.76
CA PRO A 150 -1.76 2.80 37.04
C PRO A 150 -1.30 1.35 37.26
N HIS A 151 -1.58 0.40 36.35
CA HIS A 151 -1.18 -0.99 36.51
C HIS A 151 -0.56 -1.69 35.28
N THR A 152 -0.52 -1.09 34.08
CA THR A 152 0.16 -1.69 32.92
C THR A 152 0.73 -0.65 31.94
N LEU A 153 1.98 -0.85 31.48
CA LEU A 153 2.52 -0.13 30.32
C LEU A 153 1.93 -0.78 29.05
N SER A 154 0.89 -0.17 28.47
CA SER A 154 0.37 -0.56 27.17
C SER A 154 0.82 0.46 26.13
N SER A 155 1.77 0.08 25.27
CA SER A 155 2.11 0.84 24.07
C SER A 155 1.15 0.45 22.95
N SER A 156 0.40 1.40 22.40
CA SER A 156 -0.33 1.14 21.16
C SER A 156 0.68 0.95 20.02
N PRO A 157 0.48 -0.03 19.12
CA PRO A 157 1.35 -0.18 17.96
C PRO A 157 1.28 1.08 17.07
N PRO A 158 2.38 1.43 16.37
CA PRO A 158 2.37 2.51 15.40
C PRO A 158 1.40 2.21 14.26
N LEU A 159 0.57 3.19 13.90
CA LEU A 159 -0.43 3.06 12.84
C LEU A 159 0.13 3.56 11.51
N LEU A 160 0.05 2.76 10.46
CA LEU A 160 0.46 3.15 9.12
C LEU A 160 -0.63 3.97 8.44
N HIS A 161 -0.36 5.24 8.15
CA HIS A 161 -1.29 6.14 7.48
C HIS A 161 -1.15 6.10 5.96
N TYR A 162 0.09 6.16 5.47
CA TYR A 162 0.38 6.22 4.04
C TYR A 162 1.59 5.38 3.70
N LEU A 163 1.54 4.74 2.53
CA LEU A 163 2.68 4.07 1.95
C LEU A 163 2.75 4.43 0.47
N ILE A 164 3.92 4.86 0.02
CA ILE A 164 4.25 4.99 -1.39
C ILE A 164 5.29 3.94 -1.75
N HIS A 165 5.04 3.22 -2.84
CA HIS A 165 5.90 2.21 -3.42
C HIS A 165 6.25 2.59 -4.86
N LEU A 166 7.52 2.87 -5.07
CA LEU A 166 8.11 3.29 -6.34
C LEU A 166 8.87 2.10 -6.93
N ARG A 167 8.58 1.71 -8.18
CA ARG A 167 9.34 0.65 -8.88
C ARG A 167 10.21 1.24 -9.97
N PHE A 168 11.50 0.96 -9.92
CA PHE A 168 12.47 1.43 -10.89
C PHE A 168 13.00 0.27 -11.73
N VAL A 169 13.21 0.49 -13.03
CA VAL A 169 14.00 -0.36 -13.92
C VAL A 169 15.03 0.54 -14.59
N ASP A 170 16.30 0.22 -14.44
CA ASP A 170 17.37 1.18 -14.73
C ASP A 170 17.08 2.55 -14.07
N TRP A 171 17.39 3.64 -14.76
CA TRP A 171 17.09 5.00 -14.36
C TRP A 171 15.63 5.44 -14.61
N ARG A 172 14.68 4.48 -14.70
CA ARG A 172 13.28 4.74 -15.08
C ARG A 172 12.34 4.31 -13.99
N LEU A 173 11.41 5.19 -13.66
CA LEU A 173 10.28 4.87 -12.81
C LEU A 173 9.19 4.25 -13.68
N LEU A 174 8.73 3.05 -13.32
CA LEU A 174 7.74 2.29 -14.11
C LEU A 174 6.35 2.29 -13.50
N ARG A 175 6.25 2.28 -12.17
CA ARG A 175 4.97 2.17 -11.48
C ARG A 175 5.00 2.87 -10.14
N PHE A 176 3.90 3.55 -9.85
CA PHE A 176 3.57 4.00 -8.50
C PHE A 176 2.46 3.12 -7.93
N SER A 177 2.59 2.79 -6.66
CA SER A 177 1.48 2.30 -5.86
C SER A 177 1.44 3.06 -4.56
N LEU A 178 0.29 3.67 -4.31
CA LEU A 178 -0.02 4.45 -3.13
C LEU A 178 -1.04 3.66 -2.33
N SER A 179 -0.80 3.41 -1.05
CA SER A 179 -1.89 3.01 -0.16
C SER A 179 -2.12 4.03 0.94
N GLN A 180 -3.40 4.32 1.19
CA GLN A 180 -3.87 4.94 2.42
C GLN A 180 -4.51 3.85 3.26
N LEU A 181 -3.93 3.60 4.43
CA LEU A 181 -4.43 2.64 5.40
C LEU A 181 -4.81 3.46 6.65
N HIS A 182 -5.95 3.15 7.27
CA HIS A 182 -6.31 3.69 8.58
C HIS A 182 -6.51 2.54 9.53
#